data_AF-A0A0H4PII1-F1
#
_entry.id   AF-A0A0H4PII1-F1
#
_cell.length_a   1.000
_cell.length_b   1.000
_cell.length_c   1.000
_cell.angle_alpha   90.00
_cell.angle_beta   90.00
_cell.angle_gamma   90.00
#
_symmetry.space_group_name_H-M   'P 1'
#
loop_
_entity.id
_entity.type
_entity.pdbx_description
1 polymer ?
#
loop_
_entity_poly.entity_id
_entity_poly.type
_entity_poly.pdbx_seq_one_letter_code
_entity_poly.pdbx_strand_id
1 'polypeptide(L)' 'MGTIELKSNLHKIIDSIEDEQLLRAISRFLEKRKNAEDGLLWKELTDEQKKEVLQAYEESEDKANLINDKDIWNEIK' A
#
# COMPACT_ATOMS: atom_id res chain seq x y z
N MET A 1 2.81 25.00 4.23
CA MET A 1 1.74 24.85 3.23
C MET A 1 0.45 24.52 3.93
N GLY A 2 -0.60 25.31 3.72
CA GLY A 2 -1.93 25.02 4.26
C GLY A 2 -2.70 24.02 3.39
N THR A 3 -3.76 23.43 3.92
CA THR A 3 -4.63 22.48 3.18
C THR A 3 -5.17 23.06 1.87
N ILE A 4 -5.39 24.38 1.81
CA ILE A 4 -5.86 25.09 0.62
C ILE A 4 -4.80 25.10 -0.48
N GLU A 5 -3.54 25.40 -0.14
CA GLU A 5 -2.43 25.42 -1.09
C GLU A 5 -2.13 24.02 -1.62
N LEU A 6 -2.20 23.00 -0.76
CA LEU A 6 -2.01 21.60 -1.14
C LEU A 6 -3.07 21.14 -2.16
N LYS A 7 -4.34 21.46 -1.91
CA LYS A 7 -5.42 21.14 -2.87
C LYS A 7 -5.20 21.85 -4.21
N SER A 8 -4.83 23.14 -4.18
CA SER A 8 -4.57 23.90 -5.40
C SER A 8 -3.42 23.30 -6.22
N ASN A 9 -2.33 22.91 -5.57
CA ASN A 9 -1.20 22.29 -6.25
C ASN A 9 -1.56 20.90 -6.81
N LEU A 10 -2.34 20.11 -6.07
CA LEU A 10 -2.80 18.81 -6.55
C LEU A 10 -3.67 18.92 -7.81
N HIS A 11 -4.59 19.89 -7.85
CA HIS A 11 -5.40 20.14 -9.05
C HIS A 11 -4.53 20.49 -10.26
N LYS A 12 -3.55 21.38 -10.11
CA LYS A 12 -2.62 21.72 -11.20
C LYS A 12 -1.83 20.52 -11.72
N ILE A 13 -1.41 19.62 -10.83
CA ILE A 13 -0.71 18.39 -11.22
C ILE A 13 -1.66 17.50 -12.03
N ILE A 14 -2.88 17.27 -11.53
CA ILE A 14 -3.88 16.45 -12.22
C ILE A 14 -4.23 17.03 -13.59
N ASP A 15 -4.43 18.34 -13.69
CA ASP A 15 -4.76 19.04 -14.94
C ASP A 15 -3.63 18.96 -15.99
N SER A 16 -2.39 18.74 -15.56
CA SER A 16 -1.24 18.59 -16.45
C SER A 16 -1.04 17.17 -17.01
N ILE A 17 -1.78 16.18 -16.51
CA ILE A 17 -1.65 14.79 -16.93
C ILE A 17 -2.58 14.53 -18.12
N GLU A 18 -2.00 14.14 -19.25
CA GLU A 18 -2.75 13.75 -20.46
C GLU A 18 -3.00 12.23 -20.55
N ASP A 19 -2.20 11.42 -19.83
CA ASP A 19 -2.34 9.96 -19.83
C ASP A 19 -3.56 9.51 -19.01
N GLU A 20 -4.58 9.00 -19.71
CA GLU A 20 -5.81 8.49 -19.12
C GLU A 20 -5.58 7.30 -18.17
N GLN A 21 -4.63 6.41 -18.48
CA GLN A 21 -4.35 5.26 -17.61
C GLN A 21 -3.75 5.72 -16.29
N LEU A 22 -2.85 6.71 -16.34
CA LEU A 22 -2.29 7.32 -15.16
C LEU A 22 -3.38 8.03 -14.32
N LEU A 23 -4.25 8.81 -14.96
CA LEU A 23 -5.39 9.45 -14.29
C LEU A 23 -6.31 8.42 -13.61
N ARG A 24 -6.62 7.31 -14.28
CA ARG A 24 -7.42 6.21 -13.71
C ARG A 24 -6.73 5.53 -12.53
N ALA A 25 -5.40 5.39 -12.55
CA ALA A 25 -4.64 4.85 -11.44
C ALA A 25 -4.66 5.79 -10.23
N ILE A 26 -4.39 7.09 -10.45
CA ILE A 26 -4.41 8.12 -9.41
C ILE A 26 -5.80 8.24 -8.80
N SER A 27 -6.86 8.26 -9.61
CA SER A 27 -8.24 8.34 -9.13
C SER A 27 -8.58 7.18 -8.19
N ARG A 28 -8.35 5.93 -8.64
CA ARG A 28 -8.57 4.73 -7.80
C ARG A 28 -7.76 4.76 -6.51
N PHE A 29 -6.51 5.23 -6.57
CA PHE A 29 -5.66 5.35 -5.39
C PHE A 29 -6.22 6.36 -4.39
N LEU A 30 -6.59 7.56 -4.86
CA LEU A 30 -7.15 8.61 -4.01
C LEU A 30 -8.50 8.21 -3.42
N GLU A 31 -9.37 7.55 -4.18
CA GLU A 31 -10.66 7.03 -3.68
C GLU A 31 -10.45 5.97 -2.60
N LYS A 32 -9.54 5.01 -2.84
CA LYS A 32 -9.23 3.97 -1.86
C LYS A 32 -8.66 4.56 -0.58
N ARG A 33 -7.78 5.57 -0.67
CA ARG A 33 -7.15 6.20 0.49
C ARG A 33 -8.05 7.18 1.23
N LYS A 34 -8.92 7.90 0.53
CA LYS A 34 -9.89 8.83 1.12
C LYS A 34 -10.85 8.13 2.09
N ASN A 35 -11.23 6.90 1.77
CA ASN A 35 -12.16 6.10 2.57
C ASN A 35 -11.44 4.99 3.37
N ALA A 36 -10.13 4.82 3.19
CA ALA A 36 -9.37 3.89 4.00
C ALA A 36 -9.25 4.46 5.41
N GLU A 37 -10.02 3.89 6.34
CA GLU A 37 -9.65 4.00 7.75
C GLU A 37 -8.31 3.32 7.96
N ASP A 38 -7.45 3.92 8.78
CA ASP A 38 -6.21 3.28 9.18
C ASP A 38 -6.51 1.91 9.80
N GLY A 39 -5.76 0.92 9.35
CA GLY A 39 -5.96 -0.47 9.76
C GLY A 39 -7.17 -1.16 9.14
N LEU A 40 -7.84 -0.63 8.10
CA LEU A 40 -8.97 -1.31 7.45
C LEU A 40 -8.61 -2.74 7.01
N LEU A 41 -7.45 -2.93 6.39
CA LEU A 41 -6.96 -4.25 5.99
C LEU A 41 -6.74 -5.18 7.21
N TRP A 42 -6.20 -4.64 8.30
CA TRP A 42 -6.04 -5.39 9.56
C TRP A 42 -7.39 -5.75 10.19
N LYS A 43 -8.39 -4.85 10.10
CA LYS A 43 -9.75 -5.06 10.61
C LYS A 43 -10.51 -6.13 9.83
N GLU A 44 -10.23 -6.29 8.53
CA GLU A 44 -10.87 -7.28 7.65
C GLU A 44 -10.35 -8.71 7.85
N LEU A 45 -9.17 -8.90 8.45
CA LEU A 45 -8.62 -10.22 8.74
C LEU A 45 -9.40 -10.95 9.83
N THR A 46 -9.58 -12.27 9.67
CA THR A 46 -10.06 -13.15 10.75
C THR A 46 -9.04 -13.22 11.88
N ASP A 47 -9.46 -13.72 13.04
CA ASP A 47 -8.55 -13.87 14.18
C ASP A 47 -7.39 -14.84 13.88
N GLU A 48 -7.65 -15.92 13.13
CA GLU A 48 -6.61 -16.81 12.62
C GLU A 48 -5.61 -16.09 11.71
N GLN A 49 -6.09 -15.28 10.76
CA GLN A 49 -5.23 -14.54 9.83
C GLN A 49 -4.40 -13.47 10.53
N LYS A 50 -4.97 -12.78 11.54
CA LYS A 50 -4.21 -11.83 12.36
C LYS A 50 -3.10 -12.53 13.13
N LYS A 51 -3.41 -13.71 13.70
CA LYS A 51 -2.41 -14.53 14.41
C LYS A 51 -1.28 -14.95 13.49
N GLU A 52 -1.59 -15.40 12.27
CA GLU A 52 -0.59 -15.77 11.27
C GLU A 52 0.32 -14.58 10.90
N VAL A 53 -0.24 -13.39 10.71
CA VAL A 53 0.54 -12.18 10.41
C VAL A 53 1.48 -11.81 11.57
N LEU A 54 1.01 -11.86 12.83
CA LEU A 54 1.84 -11.58 14.00
C LEU A 54 2.94 -12.64 14.16
N GLN A 55 2.62 -13.90 13.94
CA GLN A 55 3.59 -14.98 14.01
C GLN A 55 4.67 -14.80 12.93
N ALA A 56 4.30 -14.51 11.68
CA ALA A 56 5.27 -14.25 10.61
C ALA A 56 6.15 -13.03 10.92
N TYR A 57 5.61 -12.01 11.58
CA TYR A 57 6.37 -10.86 12.04
C TYR A 57 7.41 -11.24 13.09
N GLU A 58 7.03 -12.01 14.12
CA GLU A 58 7.94 -12.52 15.15
C GLU A 58 9.02 -13.43 14.55
N GLU A 59 8.65 -14.33 13.65
CA GLU A 59 9.57 -15.24 12.97
C GLU A 59 10.59 -14.48 12.11
N SER A 60 10.21 -13.35 11.52
CA SER A 60 11.08 -12.51 10.68
C SER A 60 12.21 -11.81 11.45
N GLU A 61 12.09 -11.68 12.78
CA GLU A 61 13.17 -11.14 13.62
C GLU A 61 14.35 -12.10 13.73
N ASP A 62 14.12 -13.41 13.51
CA ASP A 62 15.18 -14.41 13.42
C ASP A 62 15.72 -14.51 11.99
N LYS A 63 16.98 -14.13 11.83
CA LYS A 63 17.69 -14.23 10.54
C LYS A 63 17.76 -15.64 9.99
N ALA A 64 17.67 -16.67 10.83
CA ALA A 64 17.66 -18.07 10.39
C ALA A 64 16.39 -18.43 9.59
N ASN A 65 15.29 -17.70 9.81
CA ASN A 65 14.02 -17.90 9.10
C ASN A 65 13.92 -17.08 7.81
N LEU A 66 14.91 -16.23 7.53
CA LEU A 66 14.93 -15.39 6.34
C LEU A 66 15.57 -16.15 5.17
N ILE A 67 14.96 -16.03 3.99
CA ILE A 67 15.52 -16.53 2.73
C ILE A 67 16.12 -15.40 1.91
N ASN A 68 17.10 -15.72 1.07
CA ASN A 68 17.75 -14.72 0.24
C ASN A 68 16.74 -14.16 -0.77
N ASP A 69 16.81 -12.86 -1.03
CA ASP A 69 15.94 -12.18 -1.98
C ASP A 69 16.04 -12.79 -3.39
N LYS A 70 17.23 -13.22 -3.80
CA LYS A 70 17.43 -13.89 -5.09
C LYS A 70 16.67 -15.21 -5.20
N ASP A 71 16.57 -15.95 -4.10
CA ASP A 71 15.89 -17.24 -4.09
C ASP A 71 14.38 -17.05 -4.22
N ILE A 72 13.80 -16.07 -3.52
CA ILE A 72 12.40 -15.64 -3.69
C ILE A 72 12.09 -15.31 -5.16
N TRP A 73 12.92 -14.47 -5.80
CA TRP A 73 12.64 -14.00 -7.15
C TRP A 73 12.76 -15.08 -8.23
N ASN A 74 13.45 -16.18 -7.94
CA ASN A 74 13.56 -17.32 -8.85
C ASN A 74 12.32 -18.23 -8.79
N GLU A 75 11.63 -18.32 -7.66
CA GLU A 75 10.41 -19.15 -7.51
C GLU A 75 9.15 -18.49 -8.10
N ILE A 76 9.16 -17.16 -8.28
CA ILE A 76 8.00 -16.38 -8.75
C ILE A 76 7.99 -16.23 -10.30
N LYS A 77 9.02 -16.72 -11.00
CA LYS A 77 9.11 -16.72 -12.48
C LYS A 77 8.58 -18.01 -13.10
#